data_AF-A0A941KB98-F1
#
_entry.id   AF-A0A941KB98-F1
#
_cell.length_a   1.000
_cell.length_b   1.000
_cell.length_c   1.000
_cell.angle_alpha   90.00
_cell.angle_beta   90.00
_cell.angle_gamma   90.00
#
_symmetry.space_group_name_H-M   'P 1'
#
loop_
_entity.id
_entity.type
_entity.pdbx_description
1 polymer ?
#
loop_
_entity_poly.entity_id
_entity_poly.type
_entity_poly.pdbx_seq_one_letter_code
_entity_poly.pdbx_strand_id
1 'polypeptide(L)' 'MASISSNIPAAGFSAKVSALFASISSGMIAYMERRARSEQIAALQAKSDDELAKLGITREQIPAYVFRDLFYV' A
#
# COMPACT_ATOMS: atom_id res chain seq x y z
N MET A 1 28.73 -30.01 -33.26
CA MET A 1 28.10 -28.82 -32.64
C MET A 1 28.35 -28.88 -31.14
N ALA A 2 29.10 -27.93 -30.57
CA ALA A 2 29.37 -27.88 -29.13
C ALA A 2 28.37 -26.93 -28.47
N SER A 3 27.44 -27.45 -27.67
CA SER A 3 26.55 -26.64 -26.85
C SER A 3 27.30 -26.20 -25.59
N ILE A 4 27.59 -24.90 -25.48
CA ILE A 4 28.11 -24.30 -24.24
C ILE A 4 26.96 -24.26 -23.25
N SER A 5 26.96 -25.18 -22.28
CA SER A 5 26.10 -25.10 -21.10
C SER A 5 26.77 -24.17 -20.09
N SER A 6 26.43 -22.89 -20.13
CA SER A 6 26.86 -21.93 -19.12
C SER A 6 26.00 -22.09 -17.87
N ASN A 7 26.43 -22.97 -16.96
CA ASN A 7 25.93 -22.96 -15.58
C ASN A 7 26.56 -21.76 -14.85
N ILE A 8 26.01 -20.56 -15.09
CA ILE A 8 26.36 -19.38 -14.31
C ILE A 8 25.64 -19.55 -12.96
N PRO A 9 26.34 -19.58 -11.81
CA PRO A 9 25.68 -19.55 -10.52
C PRO A 9 25.09 -18.15 -10.33
N ALA A 10 23.92 -17.93 -10.92
CA ALA A 10 23.15 -16.69 -10.82
C ALA A 10 22.73 -16.39 -9.38
N ALA A 11 22.92 -17.31 -8.43
CA ALA A 11 22.43 -17.25 -7.07
C ALA A 11 22.93 -16.07 -6.22
N GLY A 12 24.11 -15.51 -6.49
CA GLY A 12 24.68 -14.44 -5.64
C GLY A 12 24.25 -13.02 -6.03
N PHE A 13 24.39 -12.67 -7.30
CA PHE A 13 24.08 -11.33 -7.81
C PHE A 13 22.58 -11.15 -8.06
N SER A 14 21.90 -12.15 -8.63
CA SER A 14 20.45 -12.06 -8.86
C SER A 14 19.68 -12.00 -7.55
N ALA A 15 20.08 -12.75 -6.52
CA ALA A 15 19.43 -12.70 -5.21
C ALA A 15 19.53 -11.32 -4.54
N LYS A 16 20.68 -10.65 -4.65
CA LYS A 16 20.86 -9.29 -4.13
C LYS A 16 20.00 -8.27 -4.88
N VAL A 17 19.92 -8.40 -6.21
CA VAL A 17 19.06 -7.54 -7.05
C VAL A 17 17.59 -7.79 -6.72
N SER A 18 17.15 -9.04 -6.64
CA SER A 18 15.78 -9.40 -6.24
C SER A 18 15.42 -8.90 -4.83
N ALA A 19 16.35 -8.97 -3.88
CA ALA A 19 16.13 -8.44 -2.52
C ALA A 19 15.96 -6.91 -2.51
N LEU A 20 16.72 -6.18 -3.33
CA LEU A 20 16.54 -4.73 -3.49
C LEU A 20 15.19 -4.39 -4.14
N PHE A 21 14.78 -5.11 -5.18
CA PHE A 21 13.47 -4.88 -5.78
C PHE A 21 12.32 -5.22 -4.84
N ALA A 22 12.46 -6.27 -4.02
CA ALA A 22 11.47 -6.63 -3.00
C ALA A 22 11.34 -5.56 -1.91
N SER A 23 12.45 -4.95 -1.47
CA SER A 23 12.38 -3.88 -0.47
C SER A 23 11.78 -2.60 -1.06
N ILE A 24 12.10 -2.24 -2.30
CA ILE A 24 11.50 -1.10 -3.00
C ILE A 24 10.01 -1.31 -3.21
N SER A 25 9.58 -2.49 -3.67
CA SER A 25 8.16 -2.78 -3.89
C SER A 25 7.37 -2.75 -2.58
N SER A 26 7.91 -3.29 -1.50
CA SER A 26 7.27 -3.21 -0.18
C SER A 26 7.11 -1.76 0.31
N GLY A 27 8.13 -0.91 0.09
CA GLY A 27 8.06 0.52 0.40
C GLY A 27 7.04 1.27 -0.46
N MET A 28 6.93 0.92 -1.75
CA MET A 28 5.92 1.50 -2.65
C MET A 28 4.51 1.12 -2.24
N ILE A 29 4.26 -0.14 -1.87
CA ILE A 29 2.94 -0.60 -1.40
C ILE A 29 2.54 0.18 -0.14
N ALA A 30 3.43 0.25 0.85
CA ALA A 30 3.17 1.00 2.09
C ALA A 30 2.92 2.50 1.83
N TYR A 31 3.66 3.10 0.89
CA TYR A 31 3.44 4.49 0.49
C TYR A 31 2.09 4.68 -0.21
N MET A 32 1.72 3.77 -1.12
CA MET A 32 0.44 3.82 -1.83
C MET A 32 -0.74 3.65 -0.87
N GLU A 33 -0.66 2.72 0.08
CA GLU A 33 -1.66 2.55 1.13
C GLU A 33 -1.82 3.82 1.97
N ARG A 34 -0.70 4.43 2.40
CA ARG A 34 -0.74 5.69 3.16
C ARG A 34 -1.35 6.85 2.35
N ARG A 35 -1.04 6.91 1.05
CA ARG A 35 -1.59 7.93 0.14
C ARG A 35 -3.09 7.72 -0.08
N ALA A 36 -3.52 6.48 -0.30
CA ALA A 36 -4.93 6.14 -0.48
C ALA A 36 -5.77 6.52 0.75
N ARG A 37 -5.26 6.31 1.96
CA ARG A 37 -5.92 6.76 3.21
C ARG A 37 -6.09 8.26 3.28
N SER A 38 -5.02 8.99 2.93
CA SER A 38 -5.02 10.46 2.97
C SER A 38 -6.05 11.02 1.97
N GLU A 39 -6.14 10.42 0.79
CA GLU A 39 -7.15 10.75 -0.21
C GLU A 39 -8.57 10.41 0.26
N GLN A 40 -8.76 9.27 0.92
CA GLN A 40 -10.05 8.88 1.47
C GLN A 40 -10.52 9.84 2.57
N ILE A 41 -9.61 10.31 3.44
CA ILE A 41 -9.91 11.35 4.43
C ILE A 41 -10.32 12.64 3.73
N ALA A 42 -9.55 13.09 2.72
CA ALA A 42 -9.87 14.31 1.99
C ALA A 42 -11.24 14.22 1.29
N ALA A 43 -11.55 13.07 0.67
CA ALA A 43 -12.83 12.82 0.03
C ALA A 43 -14.00 12.85 1.02
N LEU A 44 -13.83 12.31 2.22
CA LEU A 44 -14.84 12.36 3.28
C LEU A 44 -14.96 13.77 3.90
N GLN A 45 -13.85 14.49 4.07
CA GLN A 45 -13.86 15.87 4.57
C GLN A 45 -14.49 16.85 3.58
N ALA A 46 -14.48 16.54 2.28
CA ALA A 46 -15.14 17.32 1.24
C ALA A 46 -16.66 17.10 1.17
N LYS A 47 -17.21 16.09 1.85
CA LYS A 47 -18.66 15.86 1.93
C LYS A 47 -19.34 16.84 2.88
N SER A 48 -20.62 17.11 2.63
CA SER A 48 -21.44 17.87 3.58
C SER A 48 -21.82 17.03 4.80
N ASP A 49 -22.21 17.67 5.90
CA ASP A 49 -22.57 16.97 7.13
C ASP A 49 -23.81 16.08 6.94
N ASP A 50 -24.74 16.46 6.05
CA ASP A 50 -25.89 15.61 5.67
C ASP A 50 -25.46 14.33 4.93
N GLU A 51 -24.44 14.43 4.07
CA GLU A 51 -23.88 13.26 3.39
C GLU A 51 -23.11 12.35 4.35
N LEU A 52 -22.40 12.93 5.32
CA LEU A 52 -21.74 12.18 6.39
C LEU A 52 -22.78 11.48 7.28
N ALA A 53 -23.89 12.16 7.60
CA ALA A 53 -25.00 11.58 8.35
C ALA A 53 -25.65 10.40 7.62
N LYS A 54 -25.79 10.46 6.28
CA LYS A 54 -26.25 9.31 5.47
C LYS A 54 -25.31 8.10 5.55
N LEU A 55 -24.01 8.34 5.75
CA LEU A 55 -23.01 7.30 5.99
C LEU A 55 -22.97 6.84 7.46
N GLY A 56 -23.73 7.49 8.35
CA GLY A 56 -23.78 7.20 9.77
C GLY A 56 -22.51 7.61 10.54
N ILE A 57 -21.74 8.56 10.01
CA ILE A 57 -20.50 9.05 10.64
C ILE A 57 -20.54 10.57 10.83
N THR A 58 -19.90 11.07 11.89
CA THR A 58 -19.66 12.51 12.07
C THR A 58 -18.28 12.91 11.54
N ARG A 59 -18.03 14.22 11.40
CA ARG A 59 -16.74 14.73 10.91
C ARG A 59 -15.58 14.34 11.84
N GLU A 60 -15.82 14.22 13.15
CA GLU A 60 -14.80 13.74 14.10
C GLU A 60 -14.54 12.23 13.98
N GLN A 61 -15.50 11.47 13.46
CA GLN A 61 -15.39 10.01 13.30
C GLN A 61 -14.71 9.61 11.97
N ILE A 62 -14.44 10.55 11.06
CA ILE A 62 -13.78 10.26 9.78
C ILE A 62 -12.45 9.49 9.96
N PRO A 63 -11.53 9.87 10.87
CA PRO A 63 -10.30 9.10 11.08
C PRO A 63 -10.60 7.68 11.57
N ALA A 64 -11.51 7.51 12.55
CA ALA A 64 -11.87 6.19 13.06
C ALA A 64 -12.51 5.31 11.97
N TYR A 65 -13.34 5.90 11.10
CA TYR A 65 -13.95 5.21 9.97
C TYR A 65 -12.93 4.80 8.91
N VAL A 66 -11.99 5.69 8.56
CA VAL A 66 -10.95 5.41 7.56
C VAL A 66 -9.97 4.37 8.06
N PHE A 67 -9.64 4.38 9.36
CA PHE A 67 -8.64 3.49 9.96
C PHE A 67 -9.21 2.21 10.61
N ARG A 68 -10.52 1.95 10.50
CA ARG A 68 -11.16 0.82 11.20
C ARG A 68 -10.53 -0.53 10.90
N ASP A 69 -10.10 -0.75 9.66
CA ASP A 69 -9.47 -1.99 9.17
C ASP A 69 -8.09 -2.25 9.79
N LEU A 70 -7.44 -1.24 10.38
CA LEU A 70 -6.21 -1.45 11.17
C LEU A 70 -6.49 -1.90 12.61
N PHE A 71 -7.69 -1.63 13.13
CA PHE A 71 -8.06 -1.91 14.52
C PHE A 71 -8.71 -3.27 14.71
N TYR A 72 -9.16 -3.94 13.64
CA TYR A 72 -9.64 -5.32 13.70
C TYR A 72 -8.45 -6.29 13.55
N VAL A 73 -8.00 -6.87 14.66
CA VAL A 73 -7.06 -8.00 14.74
C VAL A 73 -7.84 -9.30 14.89
#